data_AF-A0A9P4SGV5-F1
#
_entry.id   AF-A0A9P4SGV5-F1
#
_cell.length_a   1.000
_cell.length_b   1.000
_cell.length_c   1.000
_cell.angle_alpha   90.00
_cell.angle_beta   90.00
_cell.angle_gamma   90.00
#
_symmetry.space_group_name_H-M   'P 1'
#
loop_
_entity.id
_entity.type
_entity.pdbx_description
1 polymer ?
#
loop_
_entity_poly.entity_id
_entity_poly.type
_entity_poly.pdbx_seq_one_letter_code
_entity_poly.pdbx_strand_id
1 'polypeptide(L)'
;ILEHPDLCLQFATHLTMANLVDLYSISKTFHQRVNNHYTTYIQYISRVKAPDAMSIFPFRYYARLCTQDPAGRPHPVIPHQIRTVPSLRYLQMVVFRSTVVQQIMILLAHYGHRFPRGTRQAILKIGFMMDLPTNALRIGVIHNSSMWTDRDLILATTFFVKLDMLYSHPFYGRGGAKIRKLLMGQRQLTRLWHALRREELMKYADFVQMQVAYDYQPFPQDAGMSIFGVPADLVGRGCLEGWGAGHQVLLRPDEVVAREAVRRGLRIQTIWPEAISVGYQDLRSKRDLPKLPWRIVMASIGHWDQ
;
A
#
# COMPACT_ATOMS: atom_id res chain seq x y z
N ILE A 1 -20.61 -1.32 30.31
CA ILE A 1 -20.20 -1.06 28.89
C ILE A 1 -20.31 -2.31 28.03
N LEU A 2 -19.64 -3.42 28.37
CA LEU A 2 -19.62 -4.65 27.54
C LEU A 2 -20.99 -5.33 27.36
N GLU A 3 -21.92 -5.09 28.28
CA GLU A 3 -23.29 -5.62 28.22
C GLU A 3 -24.14 -4.95 27.13
N HIS A 4 -23.87 -3.68 26.82
CA HIS A 4 -24.56 -2.94 25.76
C HIS A 4 -23.79 -3.08 24.44
N PRO A 5 -24.38 -3.71 23.40
CA PRO A 5 -23.66 -4.05 22.17
C PRO A 5 -23.12 -2.80 21.43
N ASP A 6 -23.91 -1.74 21.37
CA ASP A 6 -23.53 -0.51 20.66
C ASP A 6 -22.38 0.22 21.36
N LEU A 7 -22.43 0.30 22.69
CA LEU A 7 -21.34 0.90 23.47
C LEU A 7 -20.07 0.06 23.39
N CYS A 8 -20.19 -1.27 23.39
CA CYS A 8 -19.05 -2.15 23.21
C CYS A 8 -18.39 -2.00 21.82
N LEU A 9 -19.21 -1.84 20.77
CA LEU A 9 -18.74 -1.61 19.41
C LEU A 9 -18.04 -0.25 19.28
N GLN A 10 -18.64 0.82 19.81
CA GLN A 10 -18.01 2.16 19.83
C GLN A 10 -16.71 2.15 20.62
N PHE A 11 -16.69 1.55 21.81
CA PHE A 11 -15.50 1.38 22.63
C PHE A 11 -14.36 0.70 21.84
N ALA A 12 -14.67 -0.38 21.11
CA ALA A 12 -13.68 -1.09 20.31
C ALA A 12 -13.02 -0.23 19.21
N THR A 13 -13.70 0.83 18.73
CA THR A 13 -13.11 1.76 17.74
C THR A 13 -12.04 2.68 18.33
N HIS A 14 -12.05 2.92 19.64
CA HIS A 14 -11.07 3.75 20.33
C HIS A 14 -9.81 2.99 20.73
N LEU A 15 -9.85 1.66 20.76
CA LEU A 15 -8.69 0.83 21.06
C LEU A 15 -7.63 0.88 19.95
N THR A 16 -6.35 0.80 20.31
CA THR A 16 -5.28 0.50 19.35
C THR A 16 -5.46 -0.91 18.78
N MET A 17 -4.78 -1.23 17.68
CA MET A 17 -4.86 -2.59 17.12
C MET A 17 -4.29 -3.65 18.08
N ALA A 18 -3.25 -3.31 18.85
CA ALA A 18 -2.69 -4.18 19.89
C ALA A 18 -3.72 -4.43 21.00
N ASN A 19 -4.21 -3.35 21.63
CA ASN A 19 -5.18 -3.46 22.72
C ASN A 19 -6.48 -4.17 22.31
N LEU A 20 -6.91 -4.02 21.06
CA LEU A 20 -8.07 -4.73 20.53
C LEU A 20 -7.84 -6.25 20.49
N VAL A 21 -6.66 -6.68 20.05
CA VAL A 21 -6.28 -8.11 19.99
C VAL A 21 -6.06 -8.67 21.39
N ASP A 22 -5.41 -7.92 22.27
CA ASP A 22 -5.19 -8.31 23.67
C ASP A 22 -6.52 -8.48 24.39
N LEU A 23 -7.42 -7.50 24.29
CA LEU A 23 -8.73 -7.58 24.91
C LEU A 23 -9.58 -8.73 24.34
N TYR A 24 -9.50 -8.97 23.03
CA TYR A 24 -10.14 -10.13 22.38
C TYR A 24 -9.60 -11.47 22.89
N SER A 25 -8.34 -11.52 23.32
CA SER A 25 -7.69 -12.74 23.81
C SER A 25 -7.88 -12.95 25.31
N ILE A 26 -7.95 -11.87 26.10
CA ILE A 26 -8.01 -11.91 27.57
C ILE A 26 -9.45 -11.96 28.09
N SER A 27 -10.37 -11.20 27.50
CA SER A 27 -11.75 -11.08 28.01
C SER A 27 -12.71 -12.03 27.29
N LYS A 28 -13.16 -13.06 28.00
CA LYS A 28 -14.18 -14.02 27.50
C LYS A 28 -15.46 -13.32 27.04
N THR A 29 -15.94 -12.35 27.82
CA THR A 29 -17.16 -11.59 27.51
C THR A 29 -17.01 -10.78 26.23
N PHE A 30 -15.89 -10.08 26.07
CA PHE A 30 -15.61 -9.32 24.84
C PHE A 30 -15.43 -10.26 23.64
N HIS A 31 -14.71 -11.36 23.81
CA HIS A 31 -14.51 -12.38 22.79
C HIS A 31 -15.85 -12.93 22.25
N GLN A 32 -16.74 -13.36 23.14
CA GLN A 32 -18.07 -13.86 22.75
C GLN A 32 -18.89 -12.80 22.03
N ARG A 33 -18.86 -11.54 22.51
CA ARG A 33 -19.61 -10.43 21.90
C ARG A 33 -19.13 -10.14 20.49
N VAL A 34 -17.81 -10.07 20.31
CA VAL A 34 -17.18 -9.88 19.00
C VAL A 34 -17.50 -11.05 18.08
N ASN A 35 -17.37 -12.30 18.52
CA ASN A 35 -17.69 -13.48 17.70
C ASN A 35 -19.14 -13.51 17.22
N ASN A 36 -20.08 -13.16 18.10
CA ASN A 36 -21.49 -13.09 17.72
C ASN A 36 -21.75 -12.06 16.61
N HIS A 37 -21.01 -10.96 16.54
CA HIS A 37 -21.19 -9.92 15.51
C HIS A 37 -19.91 -9.62 14.72
N TYR A 38 -19.13 -10.67 14.42
CA TYR A 38 -17.73 -10.54 14.01
C TYR A 38 -17.55 -9.67 12.77
N THR A 39 -18.33 -9.91 11.72
CA THR A 39 -18.29 -9.10 10.49
C THR A 39 -18.58 -7.63 10.77
N THR A 40 -19.56 -7.34 11.61
CA THR A 40 -19.97 -5.98 11.96
C THR A 40 -18.84 -5.25 12.69
N TYR A 41 -18.24 -5.89 13.70
CA TYR A 41 -17.09 -5.31 14.42
C TYR A 41 -15.93 -5.01 13.48
N ILE A 42 -15.50 -5.99 12.69
CA ILE A 42 -14.35 -5.83 11.79
C ILE A 42 -14.60 -4.74 10.74
N GLN A 43 -15.78 -4.72 10.10
CA GLN A 43 -16.09 -3.72 9.08
C GLN A 43 -16.29 -2.32 9.68
N TYR A 44 -16.95 -2.21 10.83
CA TYR A 44 -17.18 -0.93 11.49
C TYR A 44 -15.87 -0.30 11.97
N ILE A 45 -15.02 -1.07 12.66
CA ILE A 45 -13.71 -0.58 13.11
C ILE A 45 -12.84 -0.19 11.91
N SER A 46 -12.85 -0.98 10.82
CA SER A 46 -12.14 -0.64 9.59
C SER A 46 -12.61 0.69 8.99
N ARG A 47 -13.93 0.94 8.94
CA ARG A 47 -14.49 2.20 8.42
C ARG A 47 -14.11 3.41 9.27
N VAL A 48 -14.08 3.26 10.59
CA VAL A 48 -13.71 4.36 11.49
C VAL A 48 -12.21 4.64 11.44
N LYS A 49 -11.36 3.61 11.48
CA LYS A 49 -9.90 3.79 11.55
C LYS A 49 -9.24 4.02 10.19
N ALA A 50 -9.81 3.49 9.11
CA ALA A 50 -9.19 3.50 7.79
C ALA A 50 -10.26 3.54 6.66
N PRO A 51 -11.09 4.59 6.59
CA PRO A 51 -12.21 4.68 5.65
C PRO A 51 -11.79 4.54 4.19
N ASP A 52 -10.70 5.21 3.80
CA ASP A 52 -10.18 5.16 2.43
C ASP A 52 -9.65 3.77 2.05
N ALA A 53 -8.99 3.09 2.99
CA ALA A 53 -8.40 1.77 2.72
C ALA A 53 -9.48 0.68 2.66
N MET A 54 -10.49 0.77 3.52
CA MET A 54 -11.57 -0.23 3.56
C MET A 54 -12.35 -0.32 2.24
N SER A 55 -12.51 0.78 1.51
CA SER A 55 -13.17 0.77 0.19
C SER A 55 -12.27 0.24 -0.94
N ILE A 56 -10.95 0.31 -0.76
CA ILE A 56 -9.95 -0.04 -1.79
C ILE A 56 -9.48 -1.50 -1.66
N PHE A 57 -9.44 -2.06 -0.46
CA PHE A 57 -8.90 -3.40 -0.17
C PHE A 57 -10.00 -4.41 0.16
N PRO A 58 -10.81 -4.86 -0.81
CA PRO A 58 -11.87 -5.83 -0.55
C PRO A 58 -11.32 -7.15 0.02
N PHE A 59 -11.83 -7.59 1.18
CA PHE A 59 -11.36 -8.80 1.87
C PHE A 59 -11.39 -10.09 1.03
N ARG A 60 -12.22 -10.15 -0.02
CA ARG A 60 -12.31 -11.29 -0.94
C ARG A 60 -11.00 -11.56 -1.69
N TYR A 61 -10.20 -10.53 -1.95
CA TYR A 61 -8.85 -10.67 -2.53
C TYR A 61 -7.80 -11.14 -1.51
N TYR A 62 -8.18 -11.20 -0.23
CA TYR A 62 -7.32 -11.55 0.88
C TYR A 62 -7.88 -12.74 1.65
N ALA A 63 -8.24 -13.82 0.95
CA ALA A 63 -8.82 -15.03 1.56
C ALA A 63 -7.97 -15.57 2.72
N ARG A 64 -6.63 -15.51 2.61
CA ARG A 64 -5.69 -15.91 3.69
C ARG A 64 -5.81 -15.10 4.99
N LEU A 65 -6.40 -13.91 4.92
CA LEU A 65 -6.65 -13.02 6.06
C LEU A 65 -8.10 -13.08 6.52
N CYS A 66 -8.89 -13.99 5.98
CA CYS A 66 -10.26 -14.23 6.40
C CYS A 66 -10.33 -15.48 7.29
N THR A 67 -11.45 -15.64 7.99
CA THR A 67 -11.76 -16.79 8.82
C THR A 67 -13.18 -17.26 8.54
N GLN A 68 -13.51 -18.51 8.89
CA GLN A 68 -14.91 -18.92 8.96
C GLN A 68 -15.64 -18.07 10.00
N ASP A 69 -16.89 -17.70 9.75
CA ASP A 69 -17.69 -16.90 10.68
C ASP A 69 -17.76 -17.59 12.04
N PRO A 70 -17.24 -16.98 13.12
CA PRO A 70 -17.25 -17.60 14.45
C PRO A 70 -18.65 -17.93 14.97
N ALA A 71 -19.69 -17.25 14.47
CA ALA A 71 -21.08 -17.54 14.80
C ALA A 71 -21.70 -18.67 13.95
N GLY A 72 -20.91 -19.32 13.08
CA GLY A 72 -21.37 -20.47 12.28
C GLY A 72 -22.40 -20.13 11.20
N ARG A 73 -22.49 -18.86 10.79
CA ARG A 73 -23.52 -18.42 9.83
C ARG A 73 -23.32 -19.07 8.45
N PRO A 74 -24.39 -19.54 7.80
CA PRO A 74 -24.29 -20.21 6.51
C PRO A 74 -23.85 -19.26 5.40
N HIS A 75 -23.19 -19.82 4.39
CA HIS A 75 -22.81 -19.13 3.16
C HIS A 75 -24.07 -18.79 2.35
N PRO A 76 -24.20 -17.55 1.84
CA PRO A 76 -25.44 -17.11 1.19
C PRO A 76 -25.77 -17.84 -0.10
N VAL A 77 -24.76 -18.46 -0.75
CA VAL A 77 -24.91 -19.09 -2.07
C VAL A 77 -24.61 -20.59 -2.05
N ILE A 78 -23.79 -21.07 -1.10
CA ILE A 78 -23.28 -22.45 -1.11
C ILE A 78 -23.93 -23.17 0.08
N PRO A 79 -24.85 -24.10 -0.15
CA PRO A 79 -25.51 -24.85 0.92
C PRO A 79 -24.49 -25.57 1.80
N HIS A 80 -24.79 -25.70 3.10
CA HIS A 80 -23.98 -26.42 4.08
C HIS A 80 -22.55 -25.91 4.31
N GLN A 81 -22.15 -24.79 3.70
CA GLN A 81 -20.86 -24.15 3.96
C GLN A 81 -21.02 -22.98 4.92
N ILE A 82 -20.08 -22.81 5.86
CA ILE A 82 -20.01 -21.62 6.71
C ILE A 82 -19.41 -20.46 5.91
N ARG A 83 -20.00 -19.28 6.00
CA ARG A 83 -19.49 -18.11 5.27
C ARG A 83 -18.11 -17.69 5.78
N THR A 84 -17.28 -17.19 4.87
CA THR A 84 -15.98 -16.61 5.19
C THR A 84 -16.10 -15.11 5.43
N VAL A 85 -15.50 -14.61 6.51
CA VAL A 85 -15.57 -13.21 6.96
C VAL A 85 -14.18 -12.63 7.18
N PRO A 86 -13.97 -11.30 7.03
CA PRO A 86 -12.68 -10.67 7.31
C PRO A 86 -12.29 -10.88 8.77
N SER A 87 -11.02 -11.24 9.03
CA SER A 87 -10.50 -11.46 10.38
C SER A 87 -9.87 -10.21 11.01
N LEU A 88 -9.50 -10.29 12.29
CA LEU A 88 -8.64 -9.30 12.94
C LEU A 88 -7.32 -9.08 12.17
N ARG A 89 -6.76 -10.10 11.52
CA ARG A 89 -5.56 -9.96 10.68
C ARG A 89 -5.83 -9.12 9.43
N TYR A 90 -7.01 -9.25 8.84
CA TYR A 90 -7.43 -8.37 7.74
C TYR A 90 -7.61 -6.92 8.23
N LEU A 91 -8.25 -6.72 9.39
CA LEU A 91 -8.39 -5.40 9.99
C LEU A 91 -7.02 -4.72 10.22
N GLN A 92 -6.09 -5.44 10.84
CA GLN A 92 -4.71 -4.99 11.04
C GLN A 92 -4.05 -4.60 9.71
N MET A 93 -4.19 -5.43 8.67
CA MET A 93 -3.66 -5.15 7.34
C MET A 93 -4.23 -3.85 6.76
N VAL A 94 -5.55 -3.66 6.77
CA VAL A 94 -6.19 -2.46 6.22
C VAL A 94 -5.76 -1.19 6.95
N VAL A 95 -5.76 -1.23 8.29
CA VAL A 95 -5.31 -0.10 9.11
C VAL A 95 -3.83 0.21 8.84
N PHE A 96 -2.98 -0.82 8.82
CA PHE A 96 -1.56 -0.67 8.54
C PHE A 96 -1.31 -0.08 7.16
N ARG A 97 -1.97 -0.55 6.11
CA ARG A 97 -1.82 -0.01 4.74
C ARG A 97 -2.24 1.46 4.66
N SER A 98 -3.34 1.83 5.33
CA SER A 98 -3.77 3.22 5.45
C SER A 98 -2.70 4.10 6.09
N THR A 99 -2.12 3.63 7.20
CA THR A 99 -1.05 4.32 7.92
C THR A 99 0.22 4.45 7.09
N VAL A 100 0.66 3.38 6.43
CA VAL A 100 1.86 3.39 5.55
C VAL A 100 1.72 4.46 4.47
N VAL A 101 0.58 4.54 3.79
CA VAL A 101 0.36 5.57 2.76
C VAL A 101 0.36 6.98 3.35
N GLN A 102 -0.26 7.17 4.51
CA GLN A 102 -0.22 8.45 5.21
C GLN A 102 1.23 8.86 5.53
N GLN A 103 2.03 7.94 6.03
CA GLN A 103 3.43 8.22 6.36
C GLN A 103 4.28 8.47 5.11
N ILE A 104 4.08 7.73 4.01
CA ILE A 104 4.70 8.02 2.71
C ILE A 104 4.42 9.48 2.31
N MET A 105 3.16 9.92 2.38
CA MET A 105 2.78 11.30 2.04
C MET A 105 3.44 12.33 2.96
N ILE A 106 3.50 12.06 4.27
CA ILE A 106 4.16 12.95 5.25
C ILE A 106 5.66 13.06 4.97
N LEU A 107 6.34 11.94 4.72
CA LEU A 107 7.77 11.90 4.38
C LEU A 107 8.06 12.65 3.08
N LEU A 108 7.24 12.45 2.05
CA LEU A 108 7.39 13.18 0.78
C LEU A 108 7.16 14.68 0.98
N ALA A 109 6.17 15.06 1.78
CA ALA A 109 5.91 16.47 2.08
C ALA A 109 7.00 17.10 2.97
N HIS A 110 7.70 16.32 3.80
CA HIS A 110 8.93 16.75 4.49
C HIS A 110 10.05 17.08 3.49
N TYR A 111 10.19 16.29 2.41
CA TYR A 111 11.13 16.60 1.33
C TYR A 111 10.65 17.71 0.38
N GLY A 112 9.47 18.31 0.62
CA GLY A 112 8.90 19.38 -0.20
C GLY A 112 7.98 18.91 -1.33
N HIS A 113 7.65 17.61 -1.37
CA HIS A 113 6.72 17.05 -2.34
C HIS A 113 5.33 16.89 -1.73
N ARG A 114 4.47 17.89 -1.92
CA ARG A 114 3.06 17.83 -1.51
C ARG A 114 2.17 17.40 -2.67
N PHE A 115 0.94 17.00 -2.36
CA PHE A 115 0.02 16.38 -3.30
C PHE A 115 -1.38 17.02 -3.25
N PRO A 116 -2.13 17.01 -4.37
CA PRO A 116 -3.54 17.39 -4.37
C PRO A 116 -4.40 16.50 -3.46
N ARG A 117 -5.61 16.99 -3.15
CA ARG A 117 -6.62 16.19 -2.45
C ARG A 117 -7.02 14.98 -3.29
N GLY A 118 -7.08 13.82 -2.64
CA GLY A 118 -7.40 12.53 -3.27
C GLY A 118 -6.18 11.65 -3.56
N THR A 119 -4.95 12.19 -3.54
CA THR A 119 -3.75 11.38 -3.85
C THR A 119 -3.56 10.22 -2.87
N ARG A 120 -3.99 10.35 -1.62
CA ARG A 120 -4.00 9.23 -0.65
C ARG A 120 -4.73 8.01 -1.20
N GLN A 121 -5.93 8.20 -1.74
CA GLN A 121 -6.72 7.12 -2.33
C GLN A 121 -6.05 6.54 -3.57
N ALA A 122 -5.49 7.38 -4.45
CA ALA A 122 -4.74 6.92 -5.61
C ALA A 122 -3.52 6.05 -5.20
N ILE A 123 -2.76 6.44 -4.16
CA ILE A 123 -1.64 5.65 -3.64
C ILE A 123 -2.13 4.34 -2.99
N LEU A 124 -3.25 4.34 -2.27
CA LEU A 124 -3.85 3.11 -1.76
C LEU A 124 -4.24 2.16 -2.90
N LYS A 125 -4.81 2.67 -4.00
CA LYS A 125 -5.13 1.88 -5.20
C LYS A 125 -3.87 1.34 -5.88
N ILE A 126 -2.78 2.11 -5.93
CA ILE A 126 -1.44 1.61 -6.34
C ILE A 126 -1.03 0.45 -5.43
N GLY A 127 -1.16 0.60 -4.11
CA GLY A 127 -0.84 -0.45 -3.15
C GLY A 127 -1.67 -1.73 -3.34
N PHE A 128 -2.96 -1.60 -3.65
CA PHE A 128 -3.82 -2.74 -4.01
C PHE A 128 -3.36 -3.41 -5.30
N MET A 129 -3.02 -2.62 -6.32
CA MET A 129 -2.48 -3.15 -7.59
C MET A 129 -1.17 -3.90 -7.39
N MET A 130 -0.29 -3.43 -6.51
CA MET A 130 0.96 -4.12 -6.16
C MET A 130 0.71 -5.48 -5.49
N ASP A 131 -0.40 -5.65 -4.77
CA ASP A 131 -0.80 -6.92 -4.16
C ASP A 131 -1.37 -7.92 -5.19
N LEU A 132 -1.68 -7.50 -6.42
CA LEU A 132 -2.21 -8.39 -7.46
C LEU A 132 -1.06 -9.15 -8.17
N PRO A 133 -1.11 -10.50 -8.21
CA PRO A 133 0.00 -11.32 -8.69
C PRO A 133 0.12 -11.39 -10.23
N THR A 134 -0.93 -11.09 -10.99
CA THR A 134 -0.94 -11.29 -12.44
C THR A 134 -1.36 -10.02 -13.18
N ASN A 135 -0.89 -9.90 -14.43
CA ASN A 135 -1.24 -8.80 -15.33
C ASN A 135 -2.72 -8.78 -15.65
N ALA A 136 -3.36 -9.95 -15.83
CA ALA A 136 -4.79 -10.04 -16.07
C ALA A 136 -5.61 -9.35 -14.97
N LEU A 137 -5.26 -9.58 -13.70
CA LEU A 137 -5.92 -8.92 -12.57
C LEU A 137 -5.62 -7.42 -12.52
N ARG A 138 -4.34 -7.01 -12.73
CA ARG A 138 -3.95 -5.58 -12.74
C ARG A 138 -4.68 -4.80 -13.82
N ILE A 139 -4.75 -5.36 -15.03
CA ILE A 139 -5.45 -4.79 -16.19
C ILE A 139 -6.96 -4.74 -15.93
N GLY A 140 -7.56 -5.84 -15.44
CA GLY A 140 -8.99 -5.89 -15.14
C GLY A 140 -9.42 -4.84 -14.11
N VAL A 141 -8.61 -4.63 -13.06
CA VAL A 141 -8.88 -3.63 -12.03
C VAL A 141 -8.73 -2.20 -12.57
N ILE A 142 -7.69 -1.91 -13.36
CA ILE A 142 -7.48 -0.54 -13.84
C ILE A 142 -8.48 -0.13 -14.94
N HIS A 143 -8.96 -1.09 -15.73
CA HIS A 143 -9.99 -0.84 -16.74
C HIS A 143 -11.34 -0.43 -16.14
N ASN A 144 -11.61 -0.82 -14.89
CA ASN A 144 -12.84 -0.44 -14.21
C ASN A 144 -12.82 1.05 -13.83
N SER A 145 -13.51 1.87 -14.61
CA SER A 145 -13.57 3.33 -14.43
C SER A 145 -14.24 3.77 -13.13
N SER A 146 -15.07 2.91 -12.51
CA SER A 146 -15.64 3.19 -11.18
C SER A 146 -14.60 3.07 -10.07
N MET A 147 -13.59 2.20 -10.24
CA MET A 147 -12.50 2.02 -9.29
C MET A 147 -11.32 2.94 -9.59
N TRP A 148 -10.96 3.09 -10.87
CA TRP A 148 -9.90 3.96 -11.35
C TRP A 148 -10.50 5.03 -12.26
N THR A 149 -10.76 6.20 -11.72
CA THR A 149 -11.22 7.36 -12.49
C THR A 149 -10.05 8.04 -13.21
N ASP A 150 -10.34 8.90 -14.19
CA ASP A 150 -9.28 9.66 -14.89
C ASP A 150 -8.49 10.56 -13.94
N ARG A 151 -9.17 11.09 -12.91
CA ARG A 151 -8.54 11.82 -11.82
C ARG A 151 -7.56 10.93 -11.04
N ASP A 152 -7.89 9.67 -10.78
CA ASP A 152 -6.96 8.76 -10.09
C ASP A 152 -5.69 8.53 -10.92
N LEU A 153 -5.80 8.40 -12.25
CA LEU A 153 -4.65 8.23 -13.15
C LEU A 153 -3.74 9.46 -13.13
N ILE A 154 -4.31 10.66 -13.13
CA ILE A 154 -3.60 11.94 -13.01
C ILE A 154 -2.88 12.04 -11.65
N LEU A 155 -3.57 11.70 -10.55
CA LEU A 155 -3.01 11.77 -9.20
C LEU A 155 -1.92 10.71 -8.99
N ALA A 156 -2.08 9.51 -9.54
CA ALA A 156 -1.07 8.45 -9.53
C ALA A 156 0.16 8.87 -10.34
N THR A 157 -0.02 9.48 -11.52
CA THR A 157 1.10 10.01 -12.31
C THR A 157 1.83 11.13 -11.55
N THR A 158 1.09 12.06 -10.94
CA THR A 158 1.69 13.09 -10.08
C THR A 158 2.53 12.48 -8.97
N PHE A 159 2.05 11.40 -8.34
CA PHE A 159 2.82 10.65 -7.35
C PHE A 159 4.12 10.08 -7.92
N PHE A 160 4.10 9.45 -9.09
CA PHE A 160 5.32 8.91 -9.72
C PHE A 160 6.32 10.01 -10.11
N VAL A 161 5.85 11.13 -10.67
CA VAL A 161 6.69 12.29 -11.01
C VAL A 161 7.40 12.83 -9.76
N LYS A 162 6.68 13.01 -8.65
CA LYS A 162 7.28 13.48 -7.40
C LYS A 162 8.29 12.49 -6.81
N LEU A 163 8.06 11.18 -6.94
CA LEU A 163 9.05 10.17 -6.56
C LEU A 163 10.32 10.27 -7.41
N ASP A 164 10.19 10.44 -8.73
CA ASP A 164 11.33 10.62 -9.62
C ASP A 164 12.11 11.90 -9.28
N MET A 165 11.41 13.00 -8.95
CA MET A 165 12.05 14.24 -8.48
C MET A 165 12.86 14.01 -7.20
N LEU A 166 12.32 13.27 -6.23
CA LEU A 166 13.03 13.00 -4.98
C LEU A 166 14.29 12.15 -5.22
N TYR A 167 14.17 11.05 -5.95
CA TYR A 167 15.28 10.12 -6.16
C TYR A 167 16.34 10.61 -7.15
N SER A 168 15.99 11.63 -7.96
CA SER A 168 16.93 12.34 -8.85
C SER A 168 17.49 13.62 -8.23
N HIS A 169 17.10 13.98 -7.00
CA HIS A 169 17.55 15.21 -6.35
C HIS A 169 19.07 15.17 -6.09
N PRO A 170 19.85 16.21 -6.44
CA PRO A 170 21.30 16.17 -6.37
C PRO A 170 21.87 15.92 -4.96
N PHE A 171 21.18 16.39 -3.91
CA PHE A 171 21.63 16.23 -2.53
C PHE A 171 21.00 15.06 -1.76
N TYR A 172 19.89 14.51 -2.25
CA TYR A 172 19.07 13.54 -1.50
C TYR A 172 18.79 12.26 -2.29
N GLY A 173 18.97 12.29 -3.60
CA GLY A 173 18.74 11.19 -4.52
C GLY A 173 19.79 10.10 -4.36
N ARG A 174 19.41 8.87 -4.70
CA ARG A 174 20.26 7.68 -4.53
C ARG A 174 20.48 6.88 -5.83
N GLY A 175 20.02 7.36 -6.98
CA GLY A 175 20.16 6.60 -8.24
C GLY A 175 19.10 6.87 -9.32
N GLY A 176 18.37 7.99 -9.23
CA GLY A 176 17.42 8.42 -10.26
C GLY A 176 16.23 7.49 -10.47
N ALA A 177 15.66 7.52 -11.67
CA ALA A 177 14.41 6.81 -12.01
C ALA A 177 14.47 5.28 -11.83
N LYS A 178 15.67 4.67 -11.79
CA LYS A 178 15.83 3.23 -11.58
C LYS A 178 15.33 2.78 -10.20
N ILE A 179 15.55 3.60 -9.17
CA ILE A 179 15.08 3.28 -7.81
C ILE A 179 13.56 3.27 -7.75
N ARG A 180 12.90 4.26 -8.37
CA ARG A 180 11.43 4.28 -8.43
C ARG A 180 10.91 3.01 -9.09
N LYS A 181 11.47 2.62 -10.25
CA LYS A 181 11.07 1.40 -10.96
C LYS A 181 11.25 0.16 -10.08
N LEU A 182 12.39 0.02 -9.41
CA LEU A 182 12.65 -1.10 -8.51
C LEU A 182 11.64 -1.16 -7.36
N LEU A 183 11.36 -0.02 -6.72
CA LEU A 183 10.41 0.07 -5.60
C LEU A 183 8.96 -0.19 -6.03
N MET A 184 8.56 0.27 -7.23
CA MET A 184 7.24 0.00 -7.81
C MET A 184 7.10 -1.44 -8.34
N GLY A 185 8.21 -2.13 -8.58
CA GLY A 185 8.24 -3.56 -8.89
C GLY A 185 8.05 -4.48 -7.68
N GLN A 186 8.17 -3.95 -6.46
CA GLN A 186 8.00 -4.76 -5.25
C GLN A 186 6.54 -5.16 -5.01
N ARG A 187 6.31 -6.14 -4.13
CA ARG A 187 4.96 -6.59 -3.77
C ARG A 187 4.15 -5.58 -2.97
N GLN A 188 4.80 -4.72 -2.18
CA GLN A 188 4.11 -3.87 -1.20
C GLN A 188 4.77 -2.48 -1.11
N LEU A 189 3.95 -1.45 -0.88
CA LEU A 189 4.41 -0.07 -0.64
C LEU A 189 5.28 0.08 0.61
N THR A 190 5.27 -0.91 1.52
CA THR A 190 6.13 -0.93 2.71
C THR A 190 7.61 -0.78 2.35
N ARG A 191 8.07 -1.32 1.20
CA ARG A 191 9.46 -1.13 0.74
C ARG A 191 9.76 0.32 0.40
N LEU A 192 8.84 1.01 -0.28
CA LEU A 192 8.95 2.45 -0.53
C LEU A 192 8.96 3.24 0.78
N TRP A 193 8.09 2.89 1.72
CA TRP A 193 8.01 3.55 3.02
C TRP A 193 9.33 3.45 3.82
N HIS A 194 9.93 2.25 3.93
CA HIS A 194 11.24 2.10 4.57
C HIS A 194 12.33 2.87 3.82
N ALA A 195 12.33 2.83 2.49
CA ALA A 195 13.28 3.60 1.68
C ALA A 195 13.17 5.12 1.92
N LEU A 196 11.96 5.64 2.15
CA LEU A 196 11.72 7.06 2.43
C LEU A 196 12.07 7.46 3.87
N ARG A 197 11.86 6.58 4.86
CA ARG A 197 12.23 6.85 6.26
C ARG A 197 13.74 6.95 6.48
N ARG A 198 14.55 6.54 5.49
CA ARG A 198 16.02 6.41 5.60
C ARG A 198 16.43 5.60 6.83
N GLU A 199 15.60 4.66 7.24
CA GLU A 199 15.99 3.68 8.25
C GLU A 199 17.24 2.96 7.76
N GLU A 200 18.13 2.62 8.69
CA GLU A 200 19.42 1.95 8.45
C GLU A 200 19.32 0.62 7.67
N LEU A 201 18.09 0.17 7.40
CA LEU A 201 17.68 -1.09 6.77
C LEU A 201 17.69 -1.09 5.23
N MET A 202 18.13 0.00 4.59
CA MET A 202 18.44 0.00 3.15
C MET A 202 19.86 0.52 2.94
N LYS A 203 20.84 -0.27 3.42
CA LYS A 203 22.24 -0.13 3.03
C LYS A 203 22.33 -0.31 1.52
N TYR A 204 23.41 0.18 0.91
CA TYR A 204 23.62 0.01 -0.53
C TYR A 204 23.52 -1.48 -0.95
N ALA A 205 24.00 -2.38 -0.09
CA ALA A 205 23.87 -3.83 -0.27
C ALA A 205 22.42 -4.31 -0.43
N ASP A 206 21.47 -3.79 0.37
CA ASP A 206 20.06 -4.18 0.30
C ASP A 206 19.43 -3.75 -1.04
N PHE A 207 19.83 -2.60 -1.57
CA PHE A 207 19.42 -2.16 -2.91
C PHE A 207 19.99 -3.06 -4.01
N VAL A 208 21.27 -3.43 -3.91
CA VAL A 208 21.90 -4.35 -4.85
C VAL A 208 21.19 -5.70 -4.81
N GLN A 209 20.95 -6.26 -3.63
CA GLN A 209 20.20 -7.52 -3.48
C GLN A 209 18.79 -7.42 -4.05
N MET A 210 18.09 -6.32 -3.78
CA MET A 210 16.75 -6.09 -4.33
C MET A 210 16.77 -6.03 -5.85
N GLN A 211 17.76 -5.36 -6.45
CA GLN A 211 17.92 -5.30 -7.91
C GLN A 211 18.27 -6.67 -8.49
N VAL A 212 19.18 -7.40 -7.85
CA VAL A 212 19.59 -8.76 -8.25
C VAL A 212 18.41 -9.72 -8.23
N ALA A 213 17.61 -9.69 -7.17
CA ALA A 213 16.40 -10.52 -7.08
C ALA A 213 15.33 -10.10 -8.11
N TYR A 214 15.30 -8.84 -8.54
CA TYR A 214 14.23 -8.31 -9.38
C TYR A 214 14.40 -8.68 -10.86
N ASP A 215 15.48 -8.24 -11.51
CA ASP A 215 15.65 -8.34 -12.97
C ASP A 215 17.08 -8.65 -13.45
N TYR A 216 17.98 -9.06 -12.54
CA TYR A 216 19.35 -9.41 -12.93
C TYR A 216 19.41 -10.72 -13.70
N GLN A 217 20.12 -10.68 -14.83
CA GLN A 217 20.41 -11.87 -15.64
C GLN A 217 21.83 -12.34 -15.30
N PRO A 218 21.99 -13.53 -14.68
CA PRO A 218 23.31 -14.06 -14.37
C PRO A 218 24.09 -14.40 -15.64
N PHE A 219 25.42 -14.25 -15.60
CA PHE A 219 26.28 -14.78 -16.65
C PHE A 219 26.15 -16.31 -16.70
N PRO A 220 26.38 -16.96 -17.85
CA PRO A 220 26.29 -18.42 -17.96
C PRO A 220 27.14 -19.18 -16.93
N GLN A 221 28.30 -18.63 -16.55
CA GLN A 221 29.19 -19.20 -15.53
C GLN A 221 28.65 -19.10 -14.09
N ASP A 222 27.76 -18.13 -13.82
CA ASP A 222 27.20 -17.86 -12.49
C ASP A 222 25.78 -18.43 -12.36
N ALA A 223 25.30 -19.14 -13.40
CA ALA A 223 23.99 -19.75 -13.42
C ALA A 223 23.85 -20.80 -12.30
N GLY A 224 22.80 -20.69 -11.50
CA GLY A 224 22.58 -21.57 -10.36
C GLY A 224 23.37 -21.19 -9.10
N MET A 225 24.14 -20.11 -9.12
CA MET A 225 24.87 -19.60 -7.95
C MET A 225 24.09 -18.51 -7.22
N SER A 226 24.37 -18.36 -5.92
CA SER A 226 23.89 -17.22 -5.15
C SER A 226 24.68 -15.97 -5.53
N ILE A 227 23.98 -14.87 -5.81
CA ILE A 227 24.59 -13.62 -6.29
C ILE A 227 24.31 -12.50 -5.29
N PHE A 228 25.36 -11.89 -4.74
CA PHE A 228 25.27 -10.86 -3.69
C PHE A 228 24.43 -11.28 -2.46
N GLY A 229 24.35 -12.58 -2.17
CA GLY A 229 23.54 -13.14 -1.08
C GLY A 229 22.08 -13.40 -1.44
N VAL A 230 21.68 -13.19 -2.70
CA VAL A 230 20.38 -13.62 -3.23
C VAL A 230 20.48 -15.08 -3.66
N PRO A 231 19.64 -15.97 -3.12
CA PRO A 231 19.55 -17.37 -3.55
C PRO A 231 19.32 -17.51 -5.04
N ALA A 232 19.97 -18.50 -5.67
CA ALA A 232 19.93 -18.71 -7.12
C ALA A 232 18.51 -18.84 -7.68
N ASP A 233 17.60 -19.42 -6.90
CA ASP A 233 16.20 -19.62 -7.26
C ASP A 233 15.37 -18.33 -7.28
N LEU A 234 15.91 -17.22 -6.73
CA LEU A 234 15.27 -15.91 -6.68
C LEU A 234 15.93 -14.86 -7.59
N VAL A 235 17.14 -15.12 -8.10
CA VAL A 235 17.87 -14.18 -8.98
C VAL A 235 17.06 -13.89 -10.24
N GLY A 236 16.82 -12.60 -10.52
CA GLY A 236 16.14 -12.13 -11.74
C GLY A 236 14.66 -12.48 -11.87
N ARG A 237 14.01 -13.01 -10.82
CA ARG A 237 12.64 -13.51 -10.90
C ARG A 237 11.59 -12.57 -10.31
N GLY A 238 11.98 -11.63 -9.46
CA GLY A 238 11.06 -10.74 -8.77
C GLY A 238 10.20 -9.87 -9.72
N CYS A 239 10.66 -9.65 -10.95
CA CYS A 239 9.89 -8.95 -11.99
C CYS A 239 8.83 -9.81 -12.67
N LEU A 240 8.76 -11.12 -12.43
CA LEU A 240 7.81 -12.03 -13.07
C LEU A 240 6.48 -12.11 -12.31
N GLU A 241 5.41 -12.52 -13.00
CA GLU A 241 4.10 -12.76 -12.39
C GLU A 241 4.19 -13.70 -11.18
N GLY A 242 3.30 -13.51 -10.21
CA GLY A 242 3.35 -14.22 -8.93
C GLY A 242 4.61 -13.95 -8.13
N TRP A 243 5.33 -12.86 -8.42
CA TRP A 243 6.63 -12.50 -7.82
C TRP A 243 7.68 -13.59 -8.00
N GLY A 244 7.77 -14.14 -9.22
CA GLY A 244 8.77 -15.15 -9.59
C GLY A 244 8.23 -16.54 -9.91
N ALA A 245 6.94 -16.78 -9.66
CA ALA A 245 6.29 -18.07 -9.94
C ALA A 245 5.86 -18.22 -11.42
N GLY A 246 5.57 -17.11 -12.09
CA GLY A 246 5.16 -17.07 -13.49
C GLY A 246 6.32 -16.85 -14.47
N HIS A 247 5.99 -16.78 -15.76
CA HIS A 247 6.95 -16.61 -16.86
C HIS A 247 6.87 -15.24 -17.54
N GLN A 248 5.77 -14.52 -17.34
CA GLN A 248 5.54 -13.21 -17.92
C GLN A 248 6.07 -12.12 -16.98
N VAL A 249 6.59 -11.03 -17.54
CA VAL A 249 6.97 -9.85 -16.75
C VAL A 249 5.71 -9.20 -16.17
N LEU A 250 5.69 -9.02 -14.86
CA LEU A 250 4.62 -8.37 -14.13
C LEU A 250 4.70 -6.85 -14.32
N LEU A 251 3.66 -6.27 -14.90
CA LEU A 251 3.58 -4.85 -15.19
C LEU A 251 3.58 -4.04 -13.90
N ARG A 252 4.55 -3.14 -13.73
CA ARG A 252 4.61 -2.26 -12.57
C ARG A 252 3.44 -1.28 -12.55
N PRO A 253 3.02 -0.78 -11.38
CA PRO A 253 1.90 0.16 -11.30
C PRO A 253 2.04 1.39 -12.20
N ASP A 254 3.25 1.92 -12.38
CA ASP A 254 3.51 3.05 -13.27
C ASP A 254 3.26 2.72 -14.74
N GLU A 255 3.62 1.51 -15.18
CA GLU A 255 3.37 1.04 -16.54
C GLU A 255 1.88 0.81 -16.79
N VAL A 256 1.19 0.22 -15.82
CA VAL A 256 -0.26 -0.04 -15.91
C VAL A 256 -1.03 1.28 -15.98
N VAL A 257 -0.71 2.25 -15.11
CA VAL A 257 -1.32 3.59 -15.13
C VAL A 257 -1.05 4.32 -16.44
N ALA A 258 0.18 4.29 -16.94
CA ALA A 258 0.53 4.95 -18.20
C ALA A 258 -0.22 4.34 -19.39
N ARG A 259 -0.30 3.01 -19.48
CA ARG A 259 -1.04 2.30 -20.54
C ARG A 259 -2.53 2.61 -20.50
N GLU A 260 -3.12 2.61 -19.31
CA GLU A 260 -4.55 2.90 -19.17
C GLU A 260 -4.88 4.35 -19.55
N ALA A 261 -4.01 5.29 -19.20
CA ALA A 261 -4.18 6.68 -19.59
C ALA A 261 -4.17 6.87 -21.11
N VAL A 262 -3.25 6.21 -21.81
CA VAL A 262 -3.22 6.20 -23.28
C VAL A 262 -4.50 5.60 -23.84
N ARG A 263 -4.96 4.47 -23.29
CA ARG A 263 -6.22 3.82 -23.70
C ARG A 263 -7.43 4.75 -23.58
N ARG A 264 -7.45 5.61 -22.56
CA ARG A 264 -8.52 6.60 -22.33
C ARG A 264 -8.32 7.91 -23.08
N GLY A 265 -7.25 8.06 -23.86
CA GLY A 265 -6.94 9.31 -24.57
C GLY A 265 -6.50 10.45 -23.64
N LEU A 266 -6.09 10.15 -22.40
CA LEU A 266 -5.58 11.13 -21.46
C LEU A 266 -4.16 11.53 -21.86
N ARG A 267 -3.95 12.82 -22.13
CA ARG A 267 -2.65 13.38 -22.46
C ARG A 267 -1.83 13.62 -21.19
N ILE A 268 -1.46 12.56 -20.48
CA ILE A 268 -0.79 12.66 -19.16
C ILE A 268 0.52 13.47 -19.21
N GLN A 269 1.24 13.45 -20.33
CA GLN A 269 2.44 14.27 -20.53
C GLN A 269 2.19 15.78 -20.35
N THR A 270 0.97 16.27 -20.66
CA THR A 270 0.66 17.70 -20.53
C THR A 270 0.50 18.12 -19.07
N ILE A 271 0.29 17.17 -18.15
CA ILE A 271 0.12 17.46 -16.73
C ILE A 271 1.45 17.50 -15.98
N TRP A 272 2.57 17.10 -16.60
CA TRP A 272 3.86 17.03 -15.92
C TRP A 272 4.33 18.38 -15.35
N PRO A 273 4.21 19.53 -16.06
CA PRO A 273 4.58 20.82 -15.49
C PRO A 273 3.77 21.18 -14.25
N GLU A 274 2.48 20.83 -14.24
CA GLU A 274 1.60 21.03 -13.10
C GLU A 274 1.94 20.07 -11.95
N ALA A 275 2.18 18.79 -12.25
CA ALA A 275 2.60 17.79 -11.28
C ALA A 275 3.96 18.14 -10.63
N ILE A 276 4.86 18.78 -11.37
CA ILE A 276 6.12 19.30 -10.84
C ILE A 276 5.85 20.49 -9.93
N SER A 277 5.03 21.45 -10.37
CA SER A 277 4.81 22.71 -9.64
C SER A 277 3.90 22.57 -8.41
N VAL A 278 2.96 21.61 -8.42
CA VAL A 278 1.94 21.50 -7.37
C VAL A 278 2.56 21.27 -6.01
N GLY A 279 2.10 22.02 -5.01
CA GLY A 279 2.53 21.85 -3.64
C GLY A 279 3.85 22.53 -3.26
N TYR A 280 4.49 23.27 -4.17
CA TYR A 280 5.61 24.15 -3.86
C TYR A 280 5.16 25.55 -3.46
N GLN A 281 4.08 26.06 -4.04
CA GLN A 281 3.51 27.37 -3.71
C GLN A 281 2.11 27.23 -3.13
N ASP A 282 1.79 28.07 -2.15
CA ASP A 282 0.43 28.26 -1.69
C ASP A 282 -0.35 29.03 -2.76
N LEU A 283 -1.42 28.43 -3.28
CA LEU A 283 -2.24 29.01 -4.35
C LEU A 283 -2.87 30.35 -3.93
N ARG A 284 -3.08 30.58 -2.63
CA ARG A 284 -3.71 31.80 -2.13
C ARG A 284 -2.71 32.93 -1.87
N SER A 285 -1.57 32.62 -1.27
CA SER A 285 -0.56 33.64 -0.92
C SER A 285 0.56 33.77 -1.97
N LYS A 286 0.64 32.86 -2.94
CA LYS A 286 1.74 32.69 -3.92
C LYS A 286 3.13 32.57 -3.28
N ARG A 287 3.21 32.31 -1.98
CA ARG A 287 4.46 32.08 -1.26
C ARG A 287 4.81 30.60 -1.29
N ASP A 288 6.10 30.32 -1.21
CA ASP A 288 6.57 28.95 -1.10
C ASP A 288 6.06 28.31 0.20
N LEU A 289 5.54 27.09 0.08
CA LEU A 289 5.10 26.30 1.21
C LEU A 289 6.32 25.77 1.95
N PRO A 290 6.45 26.03 3.27
CA PRO A 290 7.58 25.51 4.02
C PRO A 290 7.54 23.97 4.03
N LYS A 291 8.72 23.35 4.04
CA LYS A 291 8.84 21.91 4.27
C LYS A 291 8.23 21.55 5.63
N LEU A 292 7.61 20.38 5.73
CA LEU A 292 7.10 19.91 7.04
C LEU A 292 8.28 19.70 8.00
N PRO A 293 8.29 20.34 9.19
CA PRO A 293 9.32 20.14 10.19
C PRO A 293 9.46 18.66 10.60
N TRP A 294 10.69 18.20 10.82
CA TRP A 294 10.97 16.82 11.23
C TRP A 294 10.28 16.42 12.54
N ARG A 295 10.04 17.38 13.45
CA ARG A 295 9.27 17.16 14.69
C ARG A 295 7.85 16.67 14.41
N ILE A 296 7.19 17.19 13.36
CA ILE A 296 5.84 16.76 12.96
C ILE A 296 5.88 15.38 12.31
N VAL A 297 6.94 15.10 11.54
CA VAL A 297 7.18 13.78 10.94
C VAL A 297 7.35 12.72 12.04
N MET A 298 8.22 12.99 13.02
CA MET A 298 8.49 12.09 14.14
C MET A 298 7.25 11.83 15.01
N ALA A 299 6.47 12.88 15.32
CA ALA A 299 5.19 12.70 16.03
C ALA A 299 4.21 11.80 15.26
N SER A 300 4.24 11.84 13.94
CA SER A 300 3.37 11.00 13.10
C SER A 300 3.85 9.56 12.97
N ILE A 301 5.15 9.32 13.18
CA ILE A 301 5.80 8.00 13.09
C ILE A 301 5.76 7.27 14.44
N GLY A 302 6.00 7.98 15.55
CA GLY A 302 6.17 7.39 16.89
C GLY A 302 4.92 6.78 17.54
N HIS A 303 3.74 6.88 16.92
CA HIS A 303 2.49 6.35 17.47
C HIS A 303 2.25 4.85 17.23
N TRP A 304 3.18 4.13 16.57
CA TRP A 304 2.96 2.73 16.18
C TRP A 304 4.12 1.77 16.51
N ASP A 305 5.23 2.28 17.07
CA ASP A 305 6.32 1.44 17.61
C ASP A 305 6.10 1.09 19.11
N GLN A 306 4.89 1.35 19.63
CA GLN A 306 4.36 0.93 20.94
C GLN A 306 3.03 0.20 20.75
#